data_AF-A0A4V2Y7N9-F1
#
_entry.id   AF-A0A4V2Y7N9-F1
#
_cell.length_a   1.000
_cell.length_b   1.000
_cell.length_c   1.000
_cell.angle_alpha   90.00
_cell.angle_beta   90.00
_cell.angle_gamma   90.00
#
_symmetry.space_group_name_H-M   'P 1'
#
loop_
_entity.id
_entity.type
_entity.pdbx_description
1 polymer ?
#
loop_
_entity_poly.entity_id
_entity_poly.type
_entity_poly.pdbx_seq_one_letter_code
_entity_poly.pdbx_strand_id
1 'polypeptide(L)'
;MRKNRRAHDVVASAPRERLAGALVDQLADLVGGQAAYCVPAADRPEHFDVVAASPAQEHTGPVEESAREPVRGGGVLLVAGARRWGAKEQAALRDTAGWLAVTTDVDRLREDHARAEERFRALRGEVTAARERLAHVRDLERRRLVRAITTSTLRDLDELRRRLRGFGEHLAEGGEMARITELGTAVDDMLEDFRTVVRGVYPAMLPDKGPRAALEELAATLPHPVRFSGDLGRRVGWQIESGFYHGVAAVLNLLAGEGINRENPAVEVGFGRDEALFARLRTPIGELSAADLRAALHQDAERLAVLGGAMECSVTGGVAVVSVRLADRTTTTTTSRGEASALFQLVTDLVKQGQEAAGTGPARAGWDAVAARLVQPPRLAVVSDAGGPDSSEVDSASLLGVTVVLADGPADRALAEEVVADDGPRGSVDAVLCRVPPTSGFRAALRSDRHRVELSETASADELARRLITWAPVIAARRAIVSVRELLPGLPADHSLRWSVDRIAAEAHEITELDLLDELLGGETRLLRGVSEDAARLLGAEGTDPRSRLGLEPEANDEQVRVAAQRAAERWRAHAVRPVTGGRDASVCEVLVRTAEGLLSAGRRP
;
A
#
# COMPACT_ATOMS: atom_id res chain seq x y z
N MET A 1 46.08 -9.18 43.28
CA MET A 1 46.05 -10.39 42.42
C MET A 1 45.07 -10.15 41.27
N ARG A 2 45.51 -9.61 40.13
CA ARG A 2 44.65 -9.49 38.93
C ARG A 2 44.48 -10.89 38.33
N LYS A 3 43.25 -11.40 38.27
CA LYS A 3 42.93 -12.70 37.65
C LYS A 3 43.37 -12.68 36.20
N ASN A 4 43.97 -13.78 35.76
CA ASN A 4 44.48 -14.02 34.40
C ASN A 4 43.29 -14.12 33.41
N ARG A 5 42.68 -12.98 33.06
CA ARG A 5 41.58 -12.89 32.08
C ARG A 5 42.08 -13.29 30.70
N ARG A 6 41.29 -14.06 29.95
CA ARG A 6 41.60 -14.45 28.58
C ARG A 6 41.18 -13.34 27.61
N ALA A 7 41.72 -13.32 26.40
CA ALA A 7 41.42 -12.29 25.41
C ALA A 7 39.91 -12.19 25.11
N HIS A 8 39.20 -13.32 24.99
CA HIS A 8 37.75 -13.32 24.78
C HIS A 8 36.94 -12.70 25.94
N ASP A 9 37.42 -12.80 27.19
CA ASP A 9 36.76 -12.16 28.34
C ASP A 9 36.86 -10.63 28.24
N VAL A 10 37.98 -10.14 27.69
CA VAL A 10 38.20 -8.70 27.45
C VAL A 10 37.32 -8.23 26.32
N VAL A 11 37.23 -8.98 25.22
CA VAL A 11 36.34 -8.67 24.08
C VAL A 11 34.88 -8.61 24.52
N ALA A 12 34.44 -9.49 25.42
CA ALA A 12 33.06 -9.51 25.90
C ALA A 12 32.72 -8.38 26.90
N SER A 13 33.73 -7.74 27.53
CA SER A 13 33.50 -6.82 28.65
C SER A 13 34.02 -5.39 28.44
N ALA A 14 34.94 -5.17 27.50
CA ALA A 14 35.49 -3.86 27.22
C ALA A 14 34.63 -3.11 26.18
N PRO A 15 34.38 -1.79 26.37
CA PRO A 15 33.77 -0.98 25.33
C PRO A 15 34.69 -0.90 24.09
N ARG A 16 34.09 -0.87 22.90
CA ARG A 16 34.79 -1.03 21.61
C ARG A 16 35.90 -0.02 21.41
N GLU A 17 35.69 1.22 21.85
CA GLU A 17 36.65 2.32 21.72
C GLU A 17 37.93 2.10 22.53
N ARG A 18 37.88 1.19 23.52
CA ARG A 18 39.03 0.83 24.37
C ARG A 18 39.47 -0.61 24.18
N LEU A 19 38.88 -1.34 23.25
CA LEU A 19 39.09 -2.77 23.11
C LEU A 19 40.53 -3.12 22.73
N ALA A 20 41.11 -2.38 21.78
CA ALA A 20 42.51 -2.55 21.40
C ALA A 20 43.46 -2.28 22.59
N GLY A 21 43.21 -1.20 23.34
CA GLY A 21 43.97 -0.89 24.57
C GLY A 21 43.85 -1.98 25.63
N ALA A 22 42.64 -2.46 25.90
CA ALA A 22 42.38 -3.48 26.91
C ALA A 22 43.00 -4.85 26.56
N LEU A 23 43.03 -5.19 25.27
CA LEU A 23 43.70 -6.40 24.77
C LEU A 23 45.23 -6.31 24.90
N VAL A 24 45.79 -5.14 24.55
CA VAL A 24 47.23 -4.88 24.71
C VAL A 24 47.65 -4.86 26.18
N ASP A 25 46.85 -4.26 27.07
CA ASP A 25 47.07 -4.26 28.52
C ASP A 25 47.04 -5.69 29.10
N GLN A 26 46.05 -6.49 28.66
CA GLN A 26 45.93 -7.88 29.10
C GLN A 26 47.14 -8.72 28.66
N LEU A 27 47.63 -8.51 27.43
CA LEU A 27 48.80 -9.20 26.93
C LEU A 27 50.08 -8.78 27.69
N ALA A 28 50.28 -7.48 27.93
CA ALA A 28 51.41 -6.96 28.70
C ALA A 28 51.46 -7.53 30.14
N ASP A 29 50.30 -7.55 30.82
CA ASP A 29 50.14 -8.15 32.16
C ASP A 29 50.44 -9.66 32.13
N LEU A 30 50.09 -10.37 31.05
CA LEU A 30 50.28 -11.81 30.91
C LEU A 30 51.75 -12.19 30.65
N VAL A 31 52.45 -11.46 29.78
CA VAL A 31 53.89 -11.70 29.48
C VAL A 31 54.81 -11.12 30.56
N GLY A 32 54.30 -10.20 31.38
CA GLY A 32 55.09 -9.49 32.40
C GLY A 32 56.17 -8.60 31.76
N GLY A 33 55.81 -7.92 30.67
CA GLY A 33 56.67 -7.08 29.84
C GLY A 33 55.86 -5.97 29.18
N GLN A 34 56.28 -5.51 28.01
CA GLN A 34 55.58 -4.47 27.25
C GLN A 34 54.87 -5.09 26.04
N ALA A 35 53.71 -4.55 25.66
CA ALA A 35 53.02 -4.90 24.42
C ALA A 35 52.54 -3.64 23.68
N ALA A 36 52.54 -3.67 22.35
CA ALA A 36 52.03 -2.57 21.53
C ALA A 36 51.36 -3.08 20.25
N TYR A 37 50.19 -2.55 19.92
CA TYR A 37 49.54 -2.74 18.63
C TYR A 37 49.78 -1.50 17.77
N CYS A 38 50.39 -1.70 16.60
CA CYS A 38 50.76 -0.63 15.69
C CYS A 38 50.19 -0.89 14.30
N VAL A 39 49.77 0.16 13.60
CA VAL A 39 49.26 0.09 12.22
C VAL A 39 50.18 0.89 11.29
N PRO A 40 50.27 0.55 9.99
CA PRO A 40 51.07 1.35 9.05
C PRO A 40 50.55 2.80 9.01
N ALA A 41 51.45 3.77 9.06
CA ALA A 41 51.08 5.18 8.99
C ALA A 41 50.48 5.49 7.61
N ALA A 42 49.36 6.23 7.59
CA ALA A 42 48.58 6.48 6.38
C ALA A 42 49.41 7.12 5.24
N ASP A 43 50.39 7.95 5.60
CA ASP A 43 51.22 8.69 4.65
C ASP A 43 52.59 8.03 4.39
N ARG A 44 53.00 7.05 5.20
CA ARG A 44 54.29 6.35 5.09
C ARG A 44 54.15 4.89 5.52
N PRO A 45 53.92 3.94 4.60
CA PRO A 45 53.69 2.53 4.93
C PRO A 45 54.89 1.83 5.58
N GLU A 46 56.06 2.46 5.55
CA GLU A 46 57.30 1.99 6.20
C GLU A 46 57.39 2.41 7.68
N HIS A 47 56.51 3.31 8.13
CA HIS A 47 56.39 3.76 9.51
C HIS A 47 55.12 3.16 10.14
N PHE A 48 55.16 2.92 11.45
CA PHE A 48 54.01 2.38 12.19
C PHE A 48 53.54 3.40 13.23
N ASP A 49 52.24 3.70 13.21
CA ASP A 49 51.57 4.47 14.24
C ASP A 49 51.10 3.54 15.36
N VAL A 50 51.34 3.92 16.61
CA VAL A 50 50.94 3.15 17.79
C VAL A 50 49.46 3.39 18.04
N VAL A 51 48.65 2.34 17.88
CA VAL A 51 47.21 2.36 18.19
C VAL A 51 46.97 2.17 19.70
N ALA A 52 47.76 1.28 20.31
CA ALA A 52 47.73 1.02 21.75
C ALA A 52 49.07 0.48 22.23
N ALA A 53 49.51 0.85 23.44
CA ALA A 53 50.71 0.34 24.08
C ALA A 53 50.54 0.23 25.60
N SER A 54 51.19 -0.77 26.20
CA SER A 54 51.16 -1.03 27.63
C SER A 54 52.52 -1.51 28.14
N PRO A 55 53.12 -0.87 29.18
CA PRO A 55 52.72 0.42 29.75
C PRO A 55 52.83 1.54 28.70
N ALA A 56 51.98 2.56 28.81
CA ALA A 56 51.79 3.63 27.81
C ALA A 56 53.00 4.57 27.57
N GLN A 57 54.23 4.17 27.91
CA GLN A 57 55.41 5.04 27.83
C GLN A 57 55.97 5.20 26.41
N GLU A 58 56.19 6.47 26.06
CA GLU A 58 56.99 6.99 24.95
C GLU A 58 58.47 6.63 25.17
N HIS A 59 58.97 5.51 24.62
CA HIS A 59 60.42 5.24 24.59
C HIS A 59 60.88 4.99 23.15
N THR A 60 61.55 5.99 22.58
CA THR A 60 62.36 5.92 21.37
C THR A 60 63.74 5.35 21.72
N GLY A 61 63.86 4.02 21.71
CA GLY A 61 65.13 3.29 21.85
C GLY A 61 64.93 1.80 21.56
N PRO A 62 65.97 1.06 21.12
CA PRO A 62 65.83 -0.34 20.76
C PRO A 62 65.57 -1.18 22.02
N VAL A 63 64.31 -1.44 22.32
CA VAL A 63 63.91 -2.47 23.29
C VAL A 63 64.11 -3.81 22.60
N GLU A 64 64.77 -4.78 23.25
CA GLU A 64 64.92 -6.13 22.71
C GLU A 64 63.52 -6.74 22.44
N GLU A 65 63.19 -6.80 21.15
CA GLU A 65 61.94 -7.36 20.64
C GLU A 65 61.90 -8.85 21.00
N SER A 66 60.95 -9.21 21.87
CA SER A 66 60.77 -10.59 22.31
C SER A 66 59.95 -11.38 21.29
N ALA A 67 58.98 -10.73 20.63
CA ALA A 67 58.25 -11.29 19.49
C ALA A 67 57.41 -10.27 18.72
N ARG A 68 57.08 -10.67 17.49
CA ARG A 68 56.25 -9.96 16.52
C ARG A 68 55.17 -10.88 15.98
N GLU A 69 53.92 -10.44 16.01
CA GLU A 69 52.80 -11.15 15.38
C GLU A 69 52.04 -10.22 14.42
N PRO A 70 51.87 -10.59 13.14
CA PRO A 70 51.07 -9.80 12.20
C PRO A 70 49.57 -9.87 12.56
N VAL A 71 48.88 -8.74 12.48
CA VAL A 71 47.42 -8.69 12.64
C VAL A 71 46.78 -8.69 11.26
N ARG A 72 45.99 -9.72 10.98
CA ARG A 72 45.24 -9.82 9.73
C ARG A 72 44.26 -8.64 9.62
N GLY A 73 44.22 -7.97 8.46
CA GLY A 73 43.40 -6.77 8.27
C GLY A 73 44.15 -5.47 8.54
N GLY A 74 45.34 -5.52 9.17
CA GLY A 74 46.26 -4.39 9.26
C GLY A 74 47.05 -4.35 10.56
N GLY A 75 48.34 -4.00 10.47
CA GLY A 75 49.20 -3.74 11.61
C GLY A 75 49.97 -4.94 12.16
N VAL A 76 50.61 -4.71 13.30
CA VAL A 76 51.50 -5.65 13.98
C VAL A 76 51.33 -5.52 15.49
N LEU A 77 51.30 -6.65 16.17
CA LEU A 77 51.33 -6.74 17.62
C LEU A 77 52.75 -7.11 18.07
N LEU A 78 53.36 -6.24 18.87
CA LEU A 78 54.73 -6.32 19.34
C LEU A 78 54.76 -6.64 20.83
N VAL A 79 55.70 -7.48 21.25
CA VAL A 79 56.01 -7.74 22.66
C VAL A 79 57.49 -7.54 22.90
N ALA A 80 57.84 -6.80 23.96
CA ALA A 80 59.21 -6.47 24.31
C ALA A 80 59.48 -6.63 25.82
N GLY A 81 60.71 -7.01 26.19
CA GLY A 81 61.12 -7.18 27.59
C GLY A 81 60.29 -8.20 28.39
N ALA A 82 59.83 -9.28 27.74
CA ALA A 82 58.96 -10.26 28.38
C ALA A 82 59.69 -11.06 29.49
N ARG A 83 59.22 -10.97 30.73
CA ARG A 83 59.74 -11.78 31.86
C ARG A 83 59.31 -13.25 31.78
N ARG A 84 58.21 -13.54 31.10
CA ARG A 84 57.68 -14.88 30.86
C ARG A 84 57.58 -15.08 29.35
N TRP A 85 58.23 -16.12 28.84
CA TRP A 85 58.23 -16.41 27.41
C TRP A 85 58.24 -17.92 27.13
N GLY A 86 57.05 -18.52 27.07
CA GLY A 86 56.84 -19.91 26.72
C GLY A 86 55.68 -20.12 25.75
N ALA A 87 55.31 -21.38 25.51
CA ALA A 87 54.25 -21.74 24.58
C ALA A 87 52.89 -21.09 24.90
N LYS A 88 52.62 -20.81 26.18
CA LYS A 88 51.40 -20.15 26.64
C LYS A 88 51.35 -18.68 26.25
N GLU A 89 52.45 -17.96 26.43
CA GLU A 89 52.57 -16.54 26.09
C GLU A 89 52.54 -16.34 24.57
N GLN A 90 53.20 -17.23 23.82
CA GLN A 90 53.13 -17.24 22.35
C GLN A 90 51.72 -17.55 21.82
N ALA A 91 50.96 -18.41 22.51
CA ALA A 91 49.56 -18.67 22.17
C ALA A 91 48.68 -17.46 22.48
N ALA A 92 48.91 -16.77 23.61
CA ALA A 92 48.18 -15.56 23.97
C ALA A 92 48.45 -14.40 23.00
N LEU A 93 49.69 -14.23 22.52
CA LEU A 93 50.04 -13.25 21.49
C LEU A 93 49.23 -13.49 20.20
N ARG A 94 49.18 -14.74 19.71
CA ARG A 94 48.41 -15.12 18.52
C ARG A 94 46.90 -14.96 18.70
N ASP A 95 46.36 -15.36 19.86
CA ASP A 95 44.94 -15.18 20.18
C ASP A 95 44.56 -13.69 20.19
N THR A 96 45.39 -12.85 20.82
CA THR A 96 45.19 -11.39 20.88
C THR A 96 45.26 -10.76 19.48
N ALA A 97 46.23 -11.15 18.65
CA ALA A 97 46.31 -10.72 17.25
C ALA A 97 45.07 -11.16 16.44
N GLY A 98 44.55 -12.36 16.68
CA GLY A 98 43.31 -12.84 16.08
C GLY A 98 42.08 -12.02 16.47
N TRP A 99 41.96 -11.64 17.75
CA TRP A 99 40.86 -10.78 18.20
C TRP A 99 40.96 -9.36 17.66
N LEU A 100 42.16 -8.77 17.60
CA LEU A 100 42.38 -7.47 16.96
C LEU A 100 41.97 -7.51 15.49
N ALA A 101 42.34 -8.58 14.75
CA ALA A 101 41.96 -8.76 13.36
C ALA A 101 40.44 -8.77 13.15
N VAL A 102 39.70 -9.50 14.00
CA VAL A 102 38.23 -9.55 13.93
C VAL A 102 37.62 -8.16 14.17
N THR A 103 38.17 -7.38 15.10
CA THR A 103 37.65 -6.02 15.36
C THR A 103 37.86 -5.09 14.17
N THR A 104 39.05 -5.12 13.54
CA THR A 104 39.32 -4.33 12.35
C THR A 104 38.45 -4.76 11.15
N ASP A 105 38.21 -6.07 10.99
CA ASP A 105 37.35 -6.58 9.91
C ASP A 105 35.89 -6.12 10.08
N VAL A 106 35.36 -6.14 11.31
CA VAL A 106 34.00 -5.67 11.62
C VAL A 106 33.86 -4.16 11.40
N ASP A 107 34.87 -3.39 11.78
CA ASP A 107 34.87 -1.93 11.59
C ASP A 107 34.85 -1.57 10.10
N ARG A 108 35.70 -2.25 9.30
CA ARG A 108 35.74 -2.09 7.84
C ARG A 108 34.41 -2.47 7.18
N LEU A 109 33.81 -3.61 7.57
CA LEU A 109 32.53 -4.06 7.01
C LEU A 109 31.40 -3.05 7.27
N ARG A 110 31.41 -2.38 8.42
CA ARG A 110 30.42 -1.34 8.75
C ARG A 110 30.59 -0.08 7.89
N GLU A 111 31.82 0.36 7.67
CA GLU A 111 32.10 1.49 6.77
C GLU A 111 31.69 1.17 5.33
N ASP A 112 32.02 -0.03 4.85
CA ASP A 112 31.63 -0.49 3.52
C ASP A 112 30.10 -0.56 3.38
N HIS A 113 29.41 -1.03 4.42
CA HIS A 113 27.95 -1.05 4.48
C HIS A 113 27.35 0.36 4.43
N ALA A 114 27.83 1.30 5.25
CA ALA A 114 27.36 2.68 5.24
C ALA A 114 27.56 3.36 3.88
N ARG A 115 28.72 3.16 3.24
CA ARG A 115 29.01 3.65 1.89
C ARG A 115 28.12 2.99 0.83
N ALA A 116 27.74 1.73 1.01
CA ALA A 116 26.84 1.04 0.09
C ALA A 116 25.41 1.57 0.23
N GLU A 117 24.92 1.81 1.45
CA GLU A 117 23.61 2.41 1.70
C GLU A 117 23.48 3.80 1.08
N GLU A 118 24.48 4.65 1.24
CA GLU A 118 24.47 6.01 0.68
C GLU A 118 24.41 5.99 -0.85
N ARG A 119 25.24 5.13 -1.49
CA ARG A 119 25.19 4.90 -2.94
C ARG A 119 23.82 4.39 -3.40
N PHE A 120 23.23 3.47 -2.66
CA PHE A 120 21.91 2.93 -2.97
C PHE A 120 20.80 3.99 -2.85
N ARG A 121 20.83 4.85 -1.83
CA ARG A 121 19.90 5.99 -1.70
C ARG A 121 20.01 6.95 -2.89
N ALA A 122 21.23 7.28 -3.31
CA ALA A 122 21.48 8.14 -4.47
C ALA A 122 20.92 7.52 -5.77
N LEU A 123 21.27 6.26 -6.05
CA LEU A 123 20.77 5.51 -7.21
C LEU A 123 19.24 5.42 -7.25
N ARG A 124 18.59 5.23 -6.09
CA ARG A 124 17.12 5.25 -5.99
C ARG A 124 16.54 6.61 -6.35
N GLY A 125 17.14 7.70 -5.87
CA GLY A 125 16.71 9.06 -6.23
C GLY A 125 16.79 9.28 -7.75
N GLU A 126 17.87 8.83 -8.38
CA GLU A 126 18.05 8.91 -9.83
C GLU A 126 17.01 8.09 -10.60
N VAL A 127 16.73 6.86 -10.16
CA VAL A 127 15.74 5.98 -10.79
C VAL A 127 14.33 6.57 -10.66
N THR A 128 13.94 7.07 -9.49
CA THR A 128 12.63 7.72 -9.30
C THR A 128 12.49 8.94 -10.19
N ALA A 129 13.49 9.84 -10.21
CA ALA A 129 13.50 11.01 -11.07
C ALA A 129 13.52 10.64 -12.57
N ALA A 130 14.16 9.53 -12.96
CA ALA A 130 14.13 9.02 -14.33
C ALA A 130 12.76 8.47 -14.71
N ARG A 131 12.08 7.75 -13.80
CA ARG A 131 10.73 7.23 -14.00
C ARG A 131 9.71 8.34 -14.12
N GLU A 132 9.78 9.36 -13.28
CA GLU A 132 8.92 10.56 -13.36
C GLU A 132 9.11 11.28 -14.70
N ARG A 133 10.36 11.47 -15.14
CA ARG A 133 10.65 12.04 -16.46
C ARG A 133 10.10 11.18 -17.59
N LEU A 134 10.25 9.85 -17.53
CA LEU A 134 9.72 8.94 -18.55
C LEU A 134 8.19 8.95 -18.59
N ALA A 135 7.52 8.98 -17.44
CA ALA A 135 6.06 9.09 -17.35
C ALA A 135 5.59 10.40 -17.99
N HIS A 136 6.25 11.51 -17.66
CA HIS A 136 5.96 12.82 -18.25
C HIS A 136 6.17 12.82 -19.78
N VAL A 137 7.26 12.23 -20.28
CA VAL A 137 7.53 12.10 -21.72
C VAL A 137 6.49 11.21 -22.40
N ARG A 138 6.12 10.08 -21.79
CA ARG A 138 5.07 9.19 -22.32
C ARG A 138 3.72 9.89 -22.39
N ASP A 139 3.36 10.67 -21.39
CA ASP A 139 2.12 11.46 -21.40
C ASP A 139 2.14 12.51 -22.51
N LEU A 140 3.27 13.20 -22.71
CA LEU A 140 3.42 14.15 -23.81
C LEU A 140 3.32 13.48 -25.18
N GLU A 141 3.97 12.34 -25.38
CA GLU A 141 3.90 11.59 -26.64
C GLU A 141 2.51 10.98 -26.87
N ARG A 142 1.84 10.48 -25.82
CA ARG A 142 0.44 10.04 -25.92
C ARG A 142 -0.47 11.20 -26.34
N ARG A 143 -0.33 12.39 -25.73
CA ARG A 143 -1.09 13.60 -26.13
C ARG A 143 -0.81 13.99 -27.57
N ARG A 144 0.45 13.93 -28.00
CA ARG A 144 0.86 14.23 -29.38
C ARG A 144 0.26 13.23 -30.37
N LEU A 145 0.32 11.93 -30.06
CA LEU A 145 -0.23 10.86 -30.90
C LEU A 145 -1.75 10.99 -31.03
N VAL A 146 -2.47 11.23 -29.94
CA VAL A 146 -3.92 11.47 -29.98
C VAL A 146 -4.24 12.68 -30.85
N ARG A 147 -3.55 13.81 -30.63
CA ARG A 147 -3.75 15.01 -31.45
C ARG A 147 -3.43 14.75 -32.93
N ALA A 148 -2.36 14.04 -33.23
CA ALA A 148 -1.96 13.70 -34.58
C ALA A 148 -3.00 12.80 -35.27
N ILE A 149 -3.44 11.75 -34.59
CA ILE A 149 -4.48 10.82 -35.08
C ILE A 149 -5.76 11.58 -35.33
N THR A 150 -6.29 12.33 -34.34
CA THR A 150 -7.55 13.06 -34.50
C THR A 150 -7.46 14.10 -35.62
N THR A 151 -6.34 14.80 -35.76
CA THR A 151 -6.19 15.84 -36.78
C THR A 151 -6.02 15.24 -38.19
N SER A 152 -5.31 14.11 -38.33
CA SER A 152 -5.12 13.48 -39.65
C SER A 152 -6.36 12.71 -40.09
N THR A 153 -6.96 11.89 -39.22
CA THR A 153 -8.12 11.07 -39.59
C THR A 153 -9.36 11.91 -39.88
N LEU A 154 -9.61 12.98 -39.12
CA LEU A 154 -10.73 13.89 -39.41
C LEU A 154 -10.52 14.66 -40.72
N ARG A 155 -9.28 15.00 -41.07
CA ARG A 155 -8.97 15.67 -42.34
C ARG A 155 -9.13 14.72 -43.52
N ASP A 156 -8.67 13.48 -43.40
CA ASP A 156 -8.78 12.47 -44.45
C ASP A 156 -10.24 12.07 -44.71
N LEU A 157 -11.06 11.97 -43.64
CA LEU A 157 -12.50 11.72 -43.75
C LEU A 157 -13.27 12.92 -44.33
N ASP A 158 -12.91 14.16 -43.99
CA ASP A 158 -13.52 15.36 -44.58
C ASP A 158 -13.15 15.54 -46.07
N GLU A 159 -11.93 15.17 -46.45
CA GLU A 159 -11.51 15.10 -47.85
C GLU A 159 -12.29 14.05 -48.63
N LEU A 160 -12.50 12.86 -48.05
CA LEU A 160 -13.30 11.79 -48.64
C LEU A 160 -14.76 12.21 -48.81
N ARG A 161 -15.32 12.92 -47.82
CA ARG A 161 -16.64 13.56 -47.88
C ARG A 161 -16.76 14.56 -49.03
N ARG A 162 -15.79 15.48 -49.18
CA ARG A 162 -15.82 16.48 -50.25
C ARG A 162 -15.77 15.83 -51.64
N ARG A 163 -14.98 14.76 -51.81
CA ARG A 163 -14.93 13.99 -53.06
C ARG A 163 -16.27 13.32 -53.37
N LEU A 164 -16.90 12.67 -52.40
CA LEU A 164 -18.21 12.03 -52.58
C LEU A 164 -19.31 13.04 -52.97
N ARG A 165 -19.33 14.22 -52.32
CA ARG A 165 -20.29 15.28 -52.65
C ARG A 165 -20.05 15.84 -54.06
N GLY A 166 -18.79 16.03 -54.46
CA GLY A 166 -18.42 16.47 -55.80
C GLY A 166 -18.78 15.46 -56.91
N PHE A 167 -18.73 14.15 -56.62
CA PHE A 167 -19.22 13.12 -57.54
C PHE A 167 -20.75 13.15 -57.71
N GLY A 168 -21.50 13.40 -56.64
CA GLY A 168 -22.97 13.55 -56.69
C GLY A 168 -23.41 14.73 -57.55
N GLU A 169 -22.70 15.86 -57.47
CA GLU A 169 -22.99 17.04 -58.29
C GLU A 169 -22.71 16.84 -59.79
N HIS A 170 -21.77 15.96 -60.15
CA HIS A 170 -21.45 15.63 -61.55
C HIS A 170 -22.33 14.53 -62.18
N LEU A 171 -23.08 13.77 -61.37
CA LEU A 171 -23.93 12.66 -61.81
C LEU A 171 -25.42 13.03 -61.93
N ALA A 172 -25.74 14.32 -62.04
CA ALA A 172 -27.09 14.88 -62.06
C ALA A 172 -28.01 14.43 -63.23
N GLU A 173 -27.62 13.44 -64.04
CA GLU A 173 -28.42 12.95 -65.18
C GLU A 173 -28.93 11.50 -65.07
N GLY A 174 -28.69 10.76 -63.99
CA GLY A 174 -29.32 9.44 -63.88
C GLY A 174 -29.25 8.78 -62.52
N GLY A 175 -30.40 8.68 -61.82
CA GLY A 175 -30.79 7.64 -60.84
C GLY A 175 -29.92 7.32 -59.61
N GLU A 176 -28.63 7.62 -59.61
CA GLU A 176 -27.65 7.20 -58.60
C GLU A 176 -27.48 8.22 -57.45
N MET A 177 -28.12 9.39 -57.56
CA MET A 177 -28.08 10.46 -56.57
C MET A 177 -28.57 10.00 -55.18
N ALA A 178 -29.53 9.08 -55.13
CA ALA A 178 -30.03 8.51 -53.88
C ALA A 178 -28.94 7.70 -53.15
N ARG A 179 -28.17 6.87 -53.88
CA ARG A 179 -27.10 6.06 -53.30
C ARG A 179 -25.90 6.90 -52.85
N ILE A 180 -25.58 7.97 -53.58
CA ILE A 180 -24.50 8.90 -53.19
C ILE A 180 -24.92 9.71 -51.95
N THR A 181 -26.20 10.08 -51.85
CA THR A 181 -26.74 10.76 -50.67
C THR A 181 -26.73 9.84 -49.46
N GLU A 182 -27.15 8.58 -49.61
CA GLU A 182 -27.08 7.54 -48.56
C GLU A 182 -25.63 7.27 -48.10
N LEU A 183 -24.67 7.22 -49.02
CA LEU A 183 -23.26 7.05 -48.69
C LEU A 183 -22.71 8.28 -47.96
N GLY A 184 -23.15 9.48 -48.35
CA GLY A 184 -22.81 10.74 -47.69
C GLY A 184 -23.33 10.80 -46.25
N THR A 185 -24.57 10.37 -46.01
CA THR A 185 -25.14 10.26 -44.65
C THR A 185 -24.42 9.22 -43.81
N ALA A 186 -24.08 8.05 -44.36
CA ALA A 186 -23.36 7.01 -43.62
C ALA A 186 -21.94 7.46 -43.20
N VAL A 187 -21.26 8.27 -44.03
CA VAL A 187 -19.97 8.88 -43.67
C VAL A 187 -20.14 9.96 -42.61
N ASP A 188 -21.24 10.72 -42.64
CA ASP A 188 -21.56 11.71 -41.61
C ASP A 188 -21.85 11.05 -40.26
N ASP A 189 -22.60 9.95 -40.25
CA ASP A 189 -22.88 9.16 -39.04
C ASP A 189 -21.60 8.53 -38.49
N MET A 190 -20.75 7.93 -39.35
CA MET A 190 -19.47 7.35 -38.93
C MET A 190 -18.48 8.41 -38.42
N LEU A 191 -18.53 9.64 -38.94
CA LEU A 191 -17.75 10.76 -38.43
C LEU A 191 -18.24 11.21 -37.05
N GLU A 192 -19.55 11.23 -36.85
CA GLU A 192 -20.12 11.60 -35.56
C GLU A 192 -19.93 10.50 -34.51
N ASP A 193 -20.03 9.24 -34.90
CA ASP A 193 -19.65 8.08 -34.07
C ASP A 193 -18.16 8.12 -33.73
N PHE A 194 -17.27 8.36 -34.70
CA PHE A 194 -15.84 8.48 -34.43
C PHE A 194 -15.53 9.67 -33.50
N ARG A 195 -16.21 10.81 -33.68
CA ARG A 195 -16.09 11.96 -32.76
C ARG A 195 -16.63 11.64 -31.37
N THR A 196 -17.75 10.92 -31.28
CA THR A 196 -18.37 10.49 -30.03
C THR A 196 -17.49 9.49 -29.30
N VAL A 197 -16.89 8.54 -30.01
CA VAL A 197 -15.94 7.57 -29.46
C VAL A 197 -14.64 8.25 -29.02
N VAL A 198 -14.06 9.15 -29.83
CA VAL A 198 -12.83 9.88 -29.47
C VAL A 198 -13.07 10.86 -28.31
N ARG A 199 -14.24 11.52 -28.24
CA ARG A 199 -14.62 12.43 -27.13
C ARG A 199 -15.07 11.68 -25.87
N GLY A 200 -15.68 10.50 -26.02
CA GLY A 200 -16.06 9.62 -24.91
C GLY A 200 -14.86 8.92 -24.26
N VAL A 201 -13.76 8.75 -25.00
CA VAL A 201 -12.53 8.12 -24.49
C VAL A 201 -11.60 9.12 -23.79
N TYR A 202 -11.68 10.44 -24.05
CA TYR A 202 -10.95 11.44 -23.25
C TYR A 202 -11.43 12.89 -23.49
N PRO A 203 -11.88 13.65 -22.46
CA PRO A 203 -12.07 15.09 -22.60
C PRO A 203 -10.71 15.80 -22.76
N ALA A 204 -10.35 16.15 -24.00
CA ALA A 204 -9.04 16.72 -24.34
C ALA A 204 -8.70 18.02 -23.57
N MET A 205 -9.72 18.75 -23.10
CA MET A 205 -9.58 19.99 -22.34
C MET A 205 -9.40 19.78 -20.84
N LEU A 206 -9.72 18.60 -20.31
CA LEU A 206 -9.67 18.32 -18.87
C LEU A 206 -8.26 18.48 -18.28
N PRO A 207 -7.16 17.96 -18.90
CA PRO A 207 -5.81 18.11 -18.34
C PRO A 207 -5.35 19.58 -18.27
N ASP A 208 -5.73 20.41 -19.24
CA ASP A 208 -5.18 21.75 -19.39
C ASP A 208 -6.08 22.82 -18.76
N LYS A 209 -7.40 22.63 -18.79
CA LYS A 209 -8.40 23.63 -18.37
C LYS A 209 -9.25 23.20 -17.17
N GLY A 210 -9.14 21.95 -16.74
CA GLY A 210 -9.84 21.42 -15.57
C GLY A 210 -11.32 21.07 -15.83
N PRO A 211 -11.98 20.46 -14.83
CA PRO A 211 -13.27 19.80 -15.00
C PRO A 211 -14.40 20.75 -15.37
N ARG A 212 -14.41 21.97 -14.82
CA ARG A 212 -15.42 22.98 -15.16
C ARG A 212 -15.43 23.30 -16.66
N ALA A 213 -14.27 23.66 -17.22
CA ALA A 213 -14.18 24.04 -18.63
C ALA A 213 -14.53 22.88 -19.57
N ALA A 214 -14.14 21.65 -19.21
CA ALA A 214 -14.50 20.45 -19.96
C ALA A 214 -16.03 20.18 -19.92
N LEU A 215 -16.68 20.43 -18.78
CA LEU A 215 -18.14 20.31 -18.65
C LEU A 215 -18.90 21.40 -19.41
N GLU A 216 -18.35 22.62 -19.46
CA GLU A 216 -18.90 23.72 -20.28
C GLU A 216 -18.84 23.37 -21.77
N GLU A 217 -17.77 22.73 -22.22
CA GLU A 217 -17.65 22.23 -23.60
C GLU A 217 -18.64 21.10 -23.90
N LEU A 218 -18.79 20.13 -22.99
CA LEU A 218 -19.78 19.06 -23.10
C LEU A 218 -21.20 19.65 -23.18
N ALA A 219 -21.53 20.59 -22.29
CA ALA A 219 -22.84 21.24 -22.26
C ALA A 219 -23.20 21.95 -23.57
N ALA A 220 -22.22 22.49 -24.29
CA ALA A 220 -22.45 23.13 -25.59
C ALA A 220 -22.89 22.14 -26.68
N THR A 221 -22.69 20.85 -26.48
CA THR A 221 -23.13 19.78 -27.40
C THR A 221 -24.48 19.17 -27.04
N LEU A 222 -25.03 19.51 -25.87
CA LEU A 222 -26.29 18.93 -25.39
C LEU A 222 -27.50 19.68 -25.96
N PRO A 223 -28.61 18.98 -26.25
CA PRO A 223 -29.80 19.59 -26.83
C PRO A 223 -30.50 20.58 -25.89
N HIS A 224 -30.33 20.42 -24.57
CA HIS A 224 -30.91 21.30 -23.56
C HIS A 224 -29.87 22.26 -22.95
N PRO A 225 -30.22 23.55 -22.74
CA PRO A 225 -29.27 24.54 -22.26
C PRO A 225 -28.84 24.27 -20.80
N VAL A 226 -27.54 24.39 -20.53
CA VAL A 226 -26.96 24.22 -19.18
C VAL A 226 -26.36 25.54 -18.70
N ARG A 227 -26.65 25.94 -17.46
CA ARG A 227 -26.11 27.15 -16.82
C ARG A 227 -25.20 26.78 -15.66
N PHE A 228 -23.96 27.25 -15.68
CA PHE A 228 -22.97 26.96 -14.63
C PHE A 228 -22.77 28.16 -13.69
N SER A 229 -22.69 27.90 -12.39
CA SER A 229 -22.41 28.88 -11.33
C SER A 229 -21.43 28.30 -10.31
N GLY A 230 -20.82 29.14 -9.46
CA GLY A 230 -19.83 28.70 -8.45
C GLY A 230 -18.41 28.45 -9.01
N ASP A 231 -17.51 27.90 -8.20
CA ASP A 231 -16.13 27.58 -8.61
C ASP A 231 -15.63 26.31 -7.90
N LEU A 232 -14.72 25.57 -8.54
CA LEU A 232 -14.05 24.38 -8.02
C LEU A 232 -12.68 24.71 -7.39
N GLY A 233 -12.21 25.95 -7.53
CA GLY A 233 -10.96 26.44 -6.96
C GLY A 233 -9.72 25.90 -7.68
N ARG A 234 -8.61 25.71 -6.94
CA ARG A 234 -7.34 25.22 -7.51
C ARG A 234 -7.46 23.82 -8.11
N ARG A 235 -6.66 23.55 -9.15
CA ARG A 235 -6.55 22.21 -9.79
C ARG A 235 -6.16 21.13 -8.78
N VAL A 236 -6.68 19.93 -8.98
CA VAL A 236 -6.39 18.74 -8.17
C VAL A 236 -5.84 17.62 -9.06
N GLY A 237 -5.46 16.48 -8.47
CA GLY A 237 -4.89 15.36 -9.22
C GLY A 237 -5.80 14.89 -10.35
N TRP A 238 -5.20 14.52 -11.49
CA TRP A 238 -5.90 14.09 -12.70
C TRP A 238 -6.99 13.05 -12.43
N GLN A 239 -6.72 12.06 -11.59
CA GLN A 239 -7.68 11.01 -11.24
C GLN A 239 -8.97 11.57 -10.61
N ILE A 240 -8.83 12.55 -9.72
CA ILE A 240 -9.96 13.21 -9.04
C ILE A 240 -10.72 14.11 -10.03
N GLU A 241 -10.00 14.88 -10.84
CA GLU A 241 -10.64 15.74 -11.86
C GLU A 241 -11.40 14.93 -12.92
N SER A 242 -10.84 13.80 -13.34
CA SER A 242 -11.46 12.87 -14.29
C SER A 242 -12.68 12.18 -13.69
N GLY A 243 -12.56 11.62 -12.48
CA GLY A 243 -13.68 11.00 -11.79
C GLY A 243 -14.84 11.97 -11.56
N PHE A 244 -14.54 13.19 -11.12
CA PHE A 244 -15.53 14.24 -10.94
C PHE A 244 -16.17 14.66 -12.26
N TYR A 245 -15.37 14.85 -13.33
CA TYR A 245 -15.87 15.15 -14.67
C TYR A 245 -16.85 14.07 -15.15
N HIS A 246 -16.47 12.79 -15.10
CA HIS A 246 -17.33 11.70 -15.58
C HIS A 246 -18.61 11.56 -14.76
N GLY A 247 -18.54 11.73 -13.44
CA GLY A 247 -19.72 11.74 -12.58
C GLY A 247 -20.70 12.86 -12.94
N VAL A 248 -20.22 14.08 -13.18
CA VAL A 248 -21.10 15.21 -13.57
C VAL A 248 -21.57 15.09 -15.02
N ALA A 249 -20.72 14.60 -15.93
CA ALA A 249 -21.04 14.40 -17.33
C ALA A 249 -22.16 13.36 -17.52
N ALA A 250 -22.15 12.26 -16.75
CA ALA A 250 -23.23 11.28 -16.76
C ALA A 250 -24.59 11.91 -16.40
N VAL A 251 -24.61 12.75 -15.37
CA VAL A 251 -25.82 13.46 -14.95
C VAL A 251 -26.28 14.47 -16.01
N LEU A 252 -25.36 15.19 -16.66
CA LEU A 252 -25.69 16.11 -17.75
C LEU A 252 -26.23 15.37 -18.98
N ASN A 253 -25.61 14.27 -19.40
CA ASN A 253 -26.08 13.47 -20.51
C ASN A 253 -27.48 12.89 -20.24
N LEU A 254 -27.80 12.60 -18.99
CA LEU A 254 -29.14 12.17 -18.60
C LEU A 254 -30.15 13.32 -18.60
N LEU A 255 -29.85 14.42 -17.89
CA LEU A 255 -30.83 15.49 -17.64
C LEU A 255 -30.98 16.49 -18.80
N ALA A 256 -29.92 16.67 -19.58
CA ALA A 256 -29.88 17.58 -20.72
C ALA A 256 -29.77 16.86 -22.08
N GLY A 257 -29.70 15.52 -22.10
CA GLY A 257 -29.70 14.71 -23.32
C GLY A 257 -31.09 14.53 -23.94
N GLU A 258 -31.16 13.72 -25.00
CA GLU A 258 -32.41 13.38 -25.68
C GLU A 258 -33.19 12.33 -24.89
N GLY A 259 -34.46 12.61 -24.56
CA GLY A 259 -35.41 11.60 -24.07
C GLY A 259 -36.08 11.87 -22.73
N ILE A 260 -35.52 12.73 -21.87
CA ILE A 260 -36.04 12.93 -20.50
C ILE A 260 -36.86 14.21 -20.33
N ASN A 261 -36.52 15.27 -21.06
CA ASN A 261 -37.21 16.57 -20.98
C ASN A 261 -37.84 16.94 -22.33
N ARG A 262 -39.18 17.05 -22.37
CA ARG A 262 -39.93 17.51 -23.56
C ARG A 262 -40.23 19.01 -23.56
N GLU A 263 -40.15 19.67 -22.40
CA GLU A 263 -40.55 21.08 -22.20
C GLU A 263 -39.37 22.07 -22.22
N ASN A 264 -38.17 21.59 -22.56
CA ASN A 264 -36.94 22.38 -22.72
C ASN A 264 -36.50 23.26 -21.52
N PRO A 265 -36.55 22.79 -20.25
CA PRO A 265 -36.02 23.56 -19.13
C PRO A 265 -34.49 23.57 -19.12
N ALA A 266 -33.89 24.69 -18.70
CA ALA A 266 -32.45 24.79 -18.53
C ALA A 266 -31.97 24.02 -17.29
N VAL A 267 -30.87 23.29 -17.41
CA VAL A 267 -30.21 22.62 -16.27
C VAL A 267 -29.28 23.59 -15.56
N GLU A 268 -29.50 23.82 -14.27
CA GLU A 268 -28.64 24.65 -13.44
C GLU A 268 -27.59 23.79 -12.72
N VAL A 269 -26.32 24.14 -12.87
CA VAL A 269 -25.18 23.48 -12.23
C VAL A 269 -24.48 24.46 -11.31
N GLY A 270 -24.49 24.17 -10.00
CA GLY A 270 -23.74 24.92 -8.99
C GLY A 270 -22.51 24.14 -8.55
N PHE A 271 -21.32 24.71 -8.77
CA PHE A 271 -20.07 24.17 -8.23
C PHE A 271 -19.75 24.75 -6.85
N GLY A 272 -19.08 23.94 -6.04
CA GLY A 272 -18.54 24.38 -4.77
C GLY A 272 -17.32 23.59 -4.37
N ARG A 273 -16.64 24.06 -3.32
CA ARG A 273 -15.50 23.38 -2.72
C ARG A 273 -15.56 23.49 -1.20
N ASP A 274 -15.49 22.34 -0.54
CA ASP A 274 -15.33 22.21 0.92
C ASP A 274 -14.65 20.88 1.23
N GLU A 275 -13.30 20.87 1.23
CA GLU A 275 -12.42 19.67 1.29
C GLU A 275 -12.70 18.56 0.24
N ALA A 276 -13.67 18.80 -0.65
CA ALA A 276 -14.12 17.97 -1.75
C ALA A 276 -14.60 18.85 -2.91
N LEU A 277 -14.46 18.36 -4.13
CA LEU A 277 -15.15 18.91 -5.30
C LEU A 277 -16.65 18.60 -5.17
N PHE A 278 -17.48 19.61 -5.42
CA PHE A 278 -18.93 19.49 -5.33
C PHE A 278 -19.61 20.08 -6.56
N ALA A 279 -20.61 19.37 -7.09
CA ALA A 279 -21.55 19.86 -8.09
C ALA A 279 -22.98 19.52 -7.68
N ARG A 280 -23.89 20.49 -7.78
CA ARG A 280 -25.32 20.28 -7.62
C ARG A 280 -26.02 20.68 -8.91
N LEU A 281 -26.71 19.71 -9.52
CA LEU A 281 -27.47 19.87 -10.74
C LEU A 281 -28.96 19.93 -10.40
N ARG A 282 -29.68 20.90 -10.97
CA ARG A 282 -31.11 21.10 -10.76
C ARG A 282 -31.81 21.34 -12.08
N THR A 283 -32.92 20.65 -12.28
CA THR A 283 -33.81 20.90 -13.42
C THR A 283 -35.24 20.49 -13.07
N PRO A 284 -36.26 21.23 -13.52
CA PRO A 284 -37.59 20.68 -13.67
C PRO A 284 -37.52 19.36 -14.45
N ILE A 285 -38.28 18.38 -13.98
CA ILE A 285 -38.45 17.08 -14.62
C ILE A 285 -39.94 16.76 -14.68
N GLY A 286 -40.37 15.99 -15.67
CA GLY A 286 -41.74 15.50 -15.78
C GLY A 286 -42.05 14.42 -14.73
N GLU A 287 -42.43 13.23 -15.18
CA GLU A 287 -42.85 12.12 -14.30
C GLU A 287 -41.69 11.31 -13.69
N LEU A 288 -40.42 11.66 -13.91
CA LEU A 288 -39.30 10.90 -13.36
C LEU A 288 -39.30 10.94 -11.82
N SER A 289 -39.21 9.76 -11.21
CA SER A 289 -39.04 9.64 -9.78
C SER A 289 -37.56 9.69 -9.38
N ALA A 290 -37.29 9.91 -8.10
CA ALA A 290 -35.94 9.79 -7.55
C ALA A 290 -35.39 8.35 -7.68
N ALA A 291 -36.25 7.34 -7.77
CA ALA A 291 -35.84 5.95 -7.98
C ALA A 291 -35.33 5.72 -9.41
N ASP A 292 -35.97 6.33 -10.41
CA ASP A 292 -35.57 6.22 -11.82
C ASP A 292 -34.21 6.89 -12.05
N LEU A 293 -33.99 8.06 -11.45
CA LEU A 293 -32.70 8.74 -11.49
C LEU A 293 -31.59 7.88 -10.85
N ARG A 294 -31.88 7.26 -9.69
CA ARG A 294 -30.93 6.37 -9.02
C ARG A 294 -30.62 5.12 -9.84
N ALA A 295 -31.62 4.53 -10.49
CA ALA A 295 -31.43 3.37 -11.36
C ALA A 295 -30.58 3.71 -12.59
N ALA A 296 -30.87 4.83 -13.25
CA ALA A 296 -30.15 5.27 -14.44
C ALA A 296 -28.69 5.64 -14.15
N LEU A 297 -28.41 6.25 -12.99
CA LEU A 297 -27.08 6.69 -12.59
C LEU A 297 -26.35 5.69 -11.69
N HIS A 298 -26.88 4.48 -11.50
CA HIS A 298 -26.35 3.52 -10.52
C HIS A 298 -24.88 3.19 -10.79
N GLN A 299 -24.53 2.87 -12.04
CA GLN A 299 -23.15 2.52 -12.41
C GLN A 299 -22.20 3.71 -12.24
N ASP A 300 -22.63 4.93 -12.53
CA ASP A 300 -21.80 6.13 -12.37
C ASP A 300 -21.65 6.51 -10.89
N ALA A 301 -22.69 6.30 -10.08
CA ALA A 301 -22.64 6.45 -8.64
C ALA A 301 -21.68 5.42 -8.00
N GLU A 302 -21.67 4.17 -8.47
CA GLU A 302 -20.70 3.16 -8.03
C GLU A 302 -19.27 3.53 -8.42
N ARG A 303 -19.04 3.93 -9.67
CA ARG A 303 -17.72 4.40 -10.14
C ARG A 303 -17.22 5.61 -9.36
N LEU A 304 -18.11 6.54 -9.04
CA LEU A 304 -17.77 7.71 -8.23
C LEU A 304 -17.50 7.32 -6.76
N ALA A 305 -18.28 6.38 -6.21
CA ALA A 305 -18.09 5.86 -4.86
C ALA A 305 -16.76 5.13 -4.68
N VAL A 306 -16.29 4.42 -5.72
CA VAL A 306 -14.96 3.80 -5.77
C VAL A 306 -13.84 4.83 -5.58
N LEU A 307 -14.01 6.04 -6.12
CA LEU A 307 -13.06 7.14 -5.95
C LEU A 307 -13.25 7.92 -4.62
N GLY A 308 -14.10 7.43 -3.71
CA GLY A 308 -14.40 8.09 -2.44
C GLY A 308 -15.38 9.27 -2.58
N GLY A 309 -16.16 9.28 -3.67
CA GLY A 309 -17.20 10.26 -3.91
C GLY A 309 -18.60 9.74 -3.57
N ALA A 310 -19.59 10.59 -3.74
CA ALA A 310 -21.00 10.26 -3.53
C ALA A 310 -21.87 10.95 -4.58
N MET A 311 -22.90 10.24 -5.03
CA MET A 311 -23.94 10.79 -5.90
C MET A 311 -25.30 10.59 -5.23
N GLU A 312 -25.99 11.70 -4.95
CA GLU A 312 -27.30 11.69 -4.30
C GLU A 312 -28.34 12.24 -5.27
N CYS A 313 -29.42 11.48 -5.47
CA CYS A 313 -30.53 11.87 -6.34
C CYS A 313 -31.80 12.06 -5.52
N SER A 314 -32.44 13.21 -5.66
CA SER A 314 -33.72 13.53 -5.03
C SER A 314 -34.62 14.25 -6.02
N VAL A 315 -35.93 14.15 -5.79
CA VAL A 315 -36.94 14.89 -6.55
C VAL A 315 -37.86 15.59 -5.55
N THR A 316 -38.03 16.89 -5.69
CA THR A 316 -38.88 17.70 -4.81
C THR A 316 -39.74 18.63 -5.65
N GLY A 317 -41.07 18.45 -5.59
CA GLY A 317 -42.02 19.30 -6.32
C GLY A 317 -41.81 19.31 -7.84
N GLY A 318 -41.47 18.17 -8.44
CA GLY A 318 -41.19 18.07 -9.88
C GLY A 318 -39.83 18.62 -10.31
N VAL A 319 -38.93 18.89 -9.37
CA VAL A 319 -37.54 19.31 -9.66
C VAL A 319 -36.58 18.21 -9.25
N ALA A 320 -35.79 17.71 -10.20
CA ALA A 320 -34.65 16.85 -9.92
C ALA A 320 -33.54 17.67 -9.26
N VAL A 321 -32.97 17.13 -8.19
CA VAL A 321 -31.72 17.61 -7.60
C VAL A 321 -30.76 16.44 -7.50
N VAL A 322 -29.67 16.51 -8.26
CA VAL A 322 -28.59 15.53 -8.23
C VAL A 322 -27.32 16.20 -7.71
N SER A 323 -26.76 15.69 -6.62
CA SER A 323 -25.49 16.18 -6.07
C SER A 323 -24.38 15.16 -6.25
N VAL A 324 -23.23 15.63 -6.75
CA VAL A 324 -22.00 14.88 -6.97
C VAL A 324 -20.93 15.47 -6.06
N ARG A 325 -20.29 14.63 -5.25
CA ARG A 325 -19.20 15.03 -4.35
C ARG A 325 -18.01 14.10 -4.53
N LEU A 326 -16.78 14.63 -4.55
CA LEU A 326 -15.55 13.83 -4.62
C LEU A 326 -14.41 14.48 -3.82
N ALA A 327 -13.83 13.76 -2.86
CA ALA A 327 -12.79 14.28 -1.97
C ALA A 327 -11.49 14.68 -2.72
N ASP A 328 -10.75 15.67 -2.21
CA ASP A 328 -9.58 16.22 -2.91
C ASP A 328 -8.27 15.41 -2.77
N ARG A 329 -8.32 14.28 -2.05
CA ARG A 329 -7.22 13.31 -1.82
C ARG A 329 -7.76 11.87 -1.78
N THR A 330 -6.99 10.89 -2.28
CA THR A 330 -7.32 9.45 -2.30
C THR A 330 -7.20 8.74 -0.94
N THR A 331 -7.30 9.47 0.18
CA THR A 331 -7.23 8.95 1.57
C THR A 331 -8.55 8.34 2.08
N THR A 332 -9.60 8.24 1.26
CA THR A 332 -10.97 8.11 1.78
C THR A 332 -11.53 6.70 1.92
N THR A 333 -11.01 5.66 1.25
CA THR A 333 -11.62 4.32 1.31
C THR A 333 -11.55 3.71 2.71
N THR A 334 -10.41 3.89 3.40
CA THR A 334 -10.24 3.44 4.80
C THR A 334 -11.05 4.31 5.76
N THR A 335 -11.15 5.62 5.50
CA THR A 335 -11.81 6.58 6.40
C THR A 335 -13.33 6.48 6.35
N SER A 336 -13.95 6.38 5.17
CA SER A 336 -15.42 6.26 5.02
C SER A 336 -15.96 4.92 5.49
N ARG A 337 -15.24 3.80 5.25
CA ARG A 337 -15.58 2.50 5.83
C ARG A 337 -15.25 2.44 7.31
N GLY A 338 -14.21 3.15 7.74
CA GLY A 338 -13.82 3.30 9.13
C GLY A 338 -14.89 3.96 10.00
N GLU A 339 -15.68 4.90 9.45
CA GLU A 339 -16.82 5.51 10.14
C GLU A 339 -17.92 4.50 10.54
N ALA A 340 -18.09 3.43 9.76
CA ALA A 340 -19.03 2.35 10.07
C ALA A 340 -18.45 1.27 10.99
N SER A 341 -17.12 1.24 11.20
CA SER A 341 -16.43 0.20 11.98
C SER A 341 -16.14 0.67 13.41
N ALA A 342 -16.81 0.04 14.39
CA ALA A 342 -16.61 0.34 15.81
C ALA A 342 -15.16 0.12 16.27
N LEU A 343 -14.52 -0.96 15.81
CA LEU A 343 -13.11 -1.26 16.10
C LEU A 343 -12.19 -0.15 15.55
N PHE A 344 -12.40 0.28 14.31
CA PHE A 344 -11.59 1.34 13.71
C PHE A 344 -11.73 2.67 14.45
N GLN A 345 -12.94 3.06 14.84
CA GLN A 345 -13.17 4.26 15.65
C GLN A 345 -12.48 4.17 17.01
N LEU A 346 -12.63 3.03 17.68
CA LEU A 346 -12.04 2.80 18.99
C LEU A 346 -10.49 2.86 18.93
N VAL A 347 -9.88 2.30 17.88
CA VAL A 347 -8.42 2.41 17.67
C VAL A 347 -8.01 3.83 17.27
N THR A 348 -8.81 4.53 16.47
CA THR A 348 -8.57 5.94 16.10
C THR A 348 -8.54 6.82 17.35
N ASP A 349 -9.50 6.66 18.25
CA ASP A 349 -9.55 7.39 19.51
C ASP A 349 -8.39 7.01 20.44
N LEU A 350 -8.00 5.73 20.46
CA LEU A 350 -6.82 5.28 21.20
C LEU A 350 -5.54 5.96 20.69
N VAL A 351 -5.36 6.05 19.38
CA VAL A 351 -4.20 6.71 18.77
C VAL A 351 -4.20 8.21 19.10
N LYS A 352 -5.36 8.88 19.05
CA LYS A 352 -5.50 10.30 19.46
C LYS A 352 -5.14 10.52 20.93
N GLN A 353 -5.59 9.64 21.83
CA GLN A 353 -5.23 9.70 23.25
C GLN A 353 -3.72 9.51 23.47
N GLY A 354 -3.09 8.58 22.75
CA GLY A 354 -1.64 8.37 22.82
C GLY A 354 -0.84 9.55 22.28
N GLN A 355 -1.32 10.13 21.18
CA GLN A 355 -0.86 11.40 20.62
C GLN A 355 -0.88 12.51 21.69
N GLU A 356 -2.02 12.73 22.36
CA GLU A 356 -2.17 13.74 23.42
C GLU A 356 -1.24 13.48 24.60
N ALA A 357 -1.16 12.22 25.06
CA ALA A 357 -0.30 11.81 26.18
C ALA A 357 1.20 11.99 25.89
N ALA A 358 1.62 11.82 24.63
CA ALA A 358 3.01 11.99 24.21
C ALA A 358 3.46 13.46 24.15
N GLY A 359 2.53 14.43 24.17
CA GLY A 359 2.84 15.85 24.12
C GLY A 359 3.53 16.27 22.82
N THR A 360 4.64 17.01 22.92
CA THR A 360 5.44 17.46 21.77
C THR A 360 6.85 16.85 21.80
N GLY A 361 7.43 16.56 20.64
CA GLY A 361 8.81 16.04 20.52
C GLY A 361 8.89 14.63 19.90
N PRO A 362 10.03 13.93 20.05
CA PRO A 362 10.31 12.68 19.33
C PRO A 362 9.37 11.53 19.70
N ALA A 363 8.84 11.50 20.93
CA ALA A 363 7.84 10.52 21.34
C ALA A 363 6.52 10.68 20.56
N ARG A 364 6.13 11.92 20.20
CA ARG A 364 4.93 12.22 19.42
C ARG A 364 5.04 11.79 17.96
N ALA A 365 6.25 11.82 17.39
CA ALA A 365 6.48 11.43 15.98
C ALA A 365 6.07 9.98 15.68
N GLY A 366 6.29 9.06 16.63
CA GLY A 366 5.85 7.66 16.48
C GLY A 366 4.32 7.56 16.41
N TRP A 367 3.61 8.26 17.30
CA TRP A 367 2.15 8.28 17.30
C TRP A 367 1.57 8.96 16.06
N ASP A 368 2.21 10.02 15.57
CA ASP A 368 1.82 10.68 14.32
C ASP A 368 2.03 9.77 13.10
N ALA A 369 3.10 8.96 13.08
CA ALA A 369 3.31 7.97 12.04
C ALA A 369 2.23 6.88 12.04
N VAL A 370 1.84 6.41 13.24
CA VAL A 370 0.72 5.46 13.39
C VAL A 370 -0.59 6.08 12.89
N ALA A 371 -0.90 7.32 13.30
CA ALA A 371 -2.10 8.02 12.86
C ALA A 371 -2.13 8.23 11.34
N ALA A 372 -0.99 8.62 10.76
CA ALA A 372 -0.85 8.79 9.32
C ALA A 372 -1.05 7.47 8.57
N ARG A 373 -0.50 6.36 9.08
CA ARG A 373 -0.63 5.03 8.47
C ARG A 373 -2.03 4.42 8.67
N LEU A 374 -2.75 4.76 9.74
CA LEU A 374 -4.09 4.27 10.04
C LEU A 374 -5.10 4.62 8.93
N VAL A 375 -4.97 5.81 8.33
CA VAL A 375 -5.88 6.29 7.27
C VAL A 375 -5.43 5.91 5.85
N GLN A 376 -4.24 5.31 5.70
CA GLN A 376 -3.77 4.87 4.39
C GLN A 376 -4.53 3.63 3.90
N PRO A 377 -4.71 3.48 2.58
CA PRO A 377 -5.26 2.26 2.01
C PRO A 377 -4.41 1.02 2.34
N PRO A 378 -5.02 -0.18 2.28
CA PRO A 378 -4.27 -1.43 2.26
C PRO A 378 -3.25 -1.43 1.11
N ARG A 379 -2.12 -2.11 1.32
CA ARG A 379 -1.03 -2.18 0.36
C ARG A 379 -0.83 -3.63 -0.08
N LEU A 380 -0.80 -3.85 -1.38
CA LEU A 380 -0.62 -5.16 -2.02
C LEU A 380 0.71 -5.19 -2.76
N ALA A 381 1.64 -6.04 -2.34
CA ALA A 381 2.81 -6.35 -3.14
C ALA A 381 2.47 -7.34 -4.25
N VAL A 382 2.86 -7.05 -5.49
CA VAL A 382 2.81 -8.02 -6.59
C VAL A 382 4.24 -8.43 -6.91
N VAL A 383 4.56 -9.70 -6.67
CA VAL A 383 5.89 -10.27 -6.91
C VAL A 383 5.87 -11.03 -8.22
N SER A 384 6.64 -10.54 -9.18
CA SER A 384 6.70 -11.05 -10.54
C SER A 384 8.14 -11.20 -11.02
N ASP A 385 8.34 -12.02 -12.06
CA ASP A 385 9.62 -12.11 -12.76
C ASP A 385 9.88 -10.85 -13.60
N ALA A 386 11.07 -10.72 -14.19
CA ALA A 386 11.55 -9.55 -14.94
C ALA A 386 10.68 -9.13 -16.14
N GLY A 387 9.68 -9.92 -16.53
CA GLY A 387 8.63 -9.53 -17.49
C GLY A 387 7.63 -8.49 -16.96
N GLY A 388 7.66 -8.22 -15.65
CA GLY A 388 6.70 -7.35 -14.95
C GLY A 388 5.32 -8.01 -14.79
N PRO A 389 4.48 -7.53 -13.86
CA PRO A 389 3.11 -7.98 -13.77
C PRO A 389 2.30 -7.45 -14.96
N ASP A 390 1.21 -8.14 -15.30
CA ASP A 390 0.27 -7.64 -16.30
C ASP A 390 -0.26 -6.27 -15.84
N SER A 391 -0.09 -5.22 -16.67
CA SER A 391 -0.52 -3.86 -16.34
C SER A 391 -2.00 -3.80 -15.99
N SER A 392 -2.81 -4.70 -16.55
CA SER A 392 -4.23 -4.80 -16.22
C SER A 392 -4.51 -5.27 -14.78
N GLU A 393 -3.68 -6.15 -14.21
CA GLU A 393 -3.79 -6.59 -12.81
C GLU A 393 -3.46 -5.46 -11.82
N VAL A 394 -2.48 -4.64 -12.18
CA VAL A 394 -2.04 -3.48 -11.38
C VAL A 394 -3.09 -2.38 -11.41
N ASP A 395 -3.65 -2.10 -12.60
CA ASP A 395 -4.65 -1.06 -12.79
C ASP A 395 -5.96 -1.41 -12.06
N SER A 396 -6.44 -2.66 -12.16
CA SER A 396 -7.69 -3.09 -11.53
C SER A 396 -7.64 -3.10 -10.00
N ALA A 397 -6.56 -3.59 -9.40
CA ALA A 397 -6.37 -3.53 -7.95
C ALA A 397 -6.23 -2.09 -7.44
N SER A 398 -5.57 -1.21 -8.21
CA SER A 398 -5.45 0.21 -7.88
C SER A 398 -6.79 0.93 -7.96
N LEU A 399 -7.62 0.58 -8.95
CA LEU A 399 -9.00 1.10 -9.09
C LEU A 399 -9.86 0.73 -7.88
N LEU A 400 -9.65 -0.42 -7.25
CA LEU A 400 -10.41 -0.85 -6.06
C LEU A 400 -9.99 -0.11 -4.76
N GLY A 401 -8.98 0.76 -4.82
CA GLY A 401 -8.53 1.55 -3.68
C GLY A 401 -7.41 0.91 -2.86
N VAL A 402 -6.71 -0.08 -3.42
CA VAL A 402 -5.50 -0.69 -2.83
C VAL A 402 -4.26 -0.04 -3.42
N THR A 403 -3.24 0.21 -2.62
CA THR A 403 -1.93 0.65 -3.13
C THR A 403 -1.13 -0.56 -3.62
N VAL A 404 -0.92 -0.66 -4.92
CA VAL A 404 -0.11 -1.75 -5.49
C VAL A 404 1.39 -1.39 -5.46
N VAL A 405 2.20 -2.31 -4.94
CA VAL A 405 3.66 -2.20 -4.84
C VAL A 405 4.29 -3.28 -5.70
N LEU A 406 5.08 -2.89 -6.69
CA LEU A 406 5.73 -3.84 -7.58
C LEU A 406 7.06 -4.34 -7.02
N ALA A 407 7.22 -5.65 -7.03
CA ALA A 407 8.41 -6.35 -6.57
C ALA A 407 8.93 -7.29 -7.67
N ASP A 408 9.91 -6.82 -8.43
CA ASP A 408 10.61 -7.64 -9.42
C ASP A 408 11.70 -8.47 -8.71
N GLY A 409 11.77 -9.76 -9.01
CA GLY A 409 12.83 -10.64 -8.54
C GLY A 409 12.34 -11.95 -7.90
N PRO A 410 13.27 -12.77 -7.37
CA PRO A 410 12.90 -14.02 -6.73
C PRO A 410 12.10 -13.76 -5.44
N ALA A 411 11.05 -14.55 -5.22
CA ALA A 411 10.33 -14.57 -3.95
C ALA A 411 11.16 -15.30 -2.88
N ASP A 412 12.20 -14.63 -2.39
CA ASP A 412 13.17 -15.11 -1.42
C ASP A 412 13.14 -14.36 -0.07
N ARG A 413 13.85 -14.88 0.92
CA ARG A 413 13.84 -14.29 2.26
C ARG A 413 14.18 -12.79 2.27
N ALA A 414 15.08 -12.32 1.41
CA ALA A 414 15.48 -10.92 1.36
C ALA A 414 14.33 -10.02 0.88
N LEU A 415 13.61 -10.45 -0.16
CA LEU A 415 12.42 -9.72 -0.61
C LEU A 415 11.32 -9.70 0.44
N ALA A 416 11.12 -10.82 1.16
CA ALA A 416 10.14 -10.89 2.25
C ALA A 416 10.46 -9.90 3.38
N GLU A 417 11.72 -9.81 3.80
CA GLU A 417 12.18 -8.84 4.81
C GLU A 417 11.98 -7.39 4.32
N GLU A 418 12.15 -7.13 3.02
CA GLU A 418 11.96 -5.80 2.45
C GLU A 418 10.49 -5.34 2.42
N VAL A 419 9.56 -6.22 2.04
CA VAL A 419 8.12 -5.87 1.93
C VAL A 419 7.43 -5.82 3.29
N VAL A 420 8.07 -6.37 4.32
CA VAL A 420 7.60 -6.32 5.70
C VAL A 420 8.09 -5.07 6.44
N ALA A 421 9.29 -4.58 6.12
CA ALA A 421 9.88 -3.43 6.80
C ALA A 421 9.08 -2.13 6.56
N ASP A 422 8.59 -1.50 7.64
CA ASP A 422 7.86 -0.23 7.60
C ASP A 422 8.70 0.91 6.96
N ASP A 423 9.98 0.98 7.30
CA ASP A 423 11.00 1.89 6.78
C ASP A 423 11.71 1.33 5.54
N GLY A 424 11.28 0.16 5.07
CA GLY A 424 11.80 -0.48 3.90
C GLY A 424 11.57 0.35 2.63
N PRO A 425 12.40 0.17 1.60
CA PRO A 425 12.25 0.81 0.29
C PRO A 425 10.86 0.64 -0.37
N ARG A 426 10.14 -0.41 0.00
CA ARG A 426 8.77 -0.69 -0.45
C ARG A 426 7.74 -0.40 0.65
N GLY A 427 8.17 -0.18 1.89
CA GLY A 427 7.33 -0.06 3.09
C GLY A 427 6.53 -1.34 3.36
N SER A 428 6.01 -1.48 4.58
CA SER A 428 5.19 -2.63 4.97
C SER A 428 3.94 -2.81 4.10
N VAL A 429 3.67 -4.05 3.70
CA VAL A 429 2.49 -4.43 2.91
C VAL A 429 1.52 -5.27 3.74
N ASP A 430 0.24 -5.26 3.33
CA ASP A 430 -0.84 -5.98 4.00
C ASP A 430 -1.15 -7.33 3.31
N ALA A 431 -0.75 -7.47 2.04
CA ALA A 431 -0.77 -8.72 1.30
C ALA A 431 0.32 -8.78 0.22
N VAL A 432 0.60 -10.00 -0.23
CA VAL A 432 1.54 -10.36 -1.28
C VAL A 432 0.85 -11.31 -2.26
N LEU A 433 0.85 -10.94 -3.53
CA LEU A 433 0.50 -11.79 -4.66
C LEU A 433 1.78 -12.27 -5.34
N CYS A 434 2.10 -13.56 -5.20
CA CYS A 434 3.27 -14.16 -5.83
C CYS A 434 2.89 -14.81 -7.17
N ARG A 435 3.43 -14.28 -8.27
CA ARG A 435 3.39 -14.88 -9.61
C ARG A 435 4.61 -15.76 -9.91
N VAL A 436 5.59 -15.76 -9.02
CA VAL A 436 6.78 -16.64 -9.02
C VAL A 436 6.73 -17.56 -7.81
N PRO A 437 7.22 -18.82 -7.91
CA PRO A 437 7.14 -19.78 -6.81
C PRO A 437 7.97 -19.29 -5.60
N PRO A 438 7.34 -19.05 -4.43
CA PRO A 438 8.04 -18.56 -3.26
C PRO A 438 8.90 -19.65 -2.61
N THR A 439 10.05 -19.23 -2.08
CA THR A 439 10.92 -20.10 -1.27
C THR A 439 10.31 -20.37 0.12
N SER A 440 10.77 -21.42 0.80
CA SER A 440 10.39 -21.66 2.20
C SER A 440 10.82 -20.52 3.12
N GLY A 441 11.97 -19.90 2.85
CA GLY A 441 12.46 -18.72 3.57
C GLY A 441 11.56 -17.50 3.41
N PHE A 442 11.02 -17.26 2.22
CA PHE A 442 10.04 -16.20 1.94
C PHE A 442 8.75 -16.41 2.74
N ARG A 443 8.17 -17.61 2.65
CA ARG A 443 6.95 -17.97 3.38
C ARG A 443 7.14 -17.83 4.89
N ALA A 444 8.26 -18.31 5.42
CA ALA A 444 8.56 -18.23 6.84
C ALA A 444 8.72 -16.78 7.32
N ALA A 445 9.39 -15.93 6.56
CA ALA A 445 9.60 -14.52 6.91
C ALA A 445 8.28 -13.75 6.98
N LEU A 446 7.41 -13.87 5.98
CA LEU A 446 6.10 -13.21 5.98
C LEU A 446 5.21 -13.67 7.15
N ARG A 447 5.27 -14.95 7.53
CA ARG A 447 4.50 -15.48 8.67
C ARG A 447 5.02 -15.05 10.02
N SER A 448 6.34 -14.94 10.15
CA SER A 448 6.97 -14.52 11.39
C SER A 448 6.80 -13.02 11.65
N ASP A 449 6.31 -12.27 10.66
CA ASP A 449 6.13 -10.84 10.83
C ASP A 449 5.04 -10.51 11.85
N ARG A 450 5.25 -9.39 12.55
CA ARG A 450 4.31 -8.84 13.53
C ARG A 450 3.04 -8.30 12.87
N HIS A 451 3.18 -7.73 11.67
CA HIS A 451 2.05 -7.34 10.84
C HIS A 451 1.58 -8.56 10.05
N ARG A 452 0.26 -8.72 9.99
CA ARG A 452 -0.37 -9.75 9.16
C ARG A 452 -0.04 -9.43 7.71
N VAL A 453 0.66 -10.34 7.04
CA VAL A 453 0.86 -10.31 5.60
C VAL A 453 0.19 -11.52 4.98
N GLU A 454 -0.90 -11.26 4.26
CA GLU A 454 -1.57 -12.32 3.52
C GLU A 454 -0.73 -12.73 2.31
N LEU A 455 -0.50 -14.03 2.12
CA LEU A 455 0.22 -14.55 0.96
C LEU A 455 -0.72 -15.34 0.05
N SER A 456 -0.80 -14.98 -1.23
CA SER A 456 -1.51 -15.76 -2.24
C SER A 456 -0.63 -16.05 -3.46
N GLU A 457 -0.70 -17.30 -3.93
CA GLU A 457 -0.05 -17.77 -5.16
C GLU A 457 -1.08 -17.97 -6.30
N THR A 458 -2.37 -18.09 -5.96
CA THR A 458 -3.41 -18.54 -6.89
C THR A 458 -4.50 -17.49 -7.15
N ALA A 459 -4.71 -16.53 -6.24
CA ALA A 459 -5.75 -15.52 -6.42
C ALA A 459 -5.43 -14.57 -7.59
N SER A 460 -6.48 -13.96 -8.13
CA SER A 460 -6.35 -12.76 -8.96
C SER A 460 -6.05 -11.53 -8.10
N ALA A 461 -5.44 -10.51 -8.70
CA ALA A 461 -5.22 -9.22 -8.05
C ALA A 461 -6.56 -8.59 -7.58
N ASP A 462 -7.63 -8.77 -8.35
CA ASP A 462 -8.96 -8.22 -8.03
C ASP A 462 -9.65 -8.92 -6.87
N GLU A 463 -9.53 -10.24 -6.74
CA GLU A 463 -10.05 -10.99 -5.59
C GLU A 463 -9.33 -10.56 -4.32
N LEU A 464 -8.01 -10.45 -4.38
CA LEU A 464 -7.19 -10.04 -3.25
C LEU A 464 -7.47 -8.57 -2.88
N ALA A 465 -7.57 -7.68 -3.87
CA ALA A 465 -7.88 -6.28 -3.64
C ALA A 465 -9.28 -6.07 -3.05
N ARG A 466 -10.30 -6.77 -3.55
CA ARG A 466 -11.66 -6.74 -2.97
C ARG A 466 -11.65 -7.16 -1.51
N ARG A 467 -10.94 -8.23 -1.17
CA ARG A 467 -10.84 -8.72 0.20
C ARG A 467 -10.08 -7.77 1.12
N LEU A 468 -8.96 -7.21 0.68
CA LEU A 468 -8.24 -6.16 1.41
C LEU A 468 -9.14 -4.96 1.69
N ILE A 469 -9.97 -4.57 0.72
CA ILE A 469 -10.86 -3.43 0.83
C ILE A 469 -12.04 -3.73 1.76
N THR A 470 -12.60 -4.93 1.67
CA THR A 470 -13.62 -5.45 2.59
C THR A 470 -13.12 -5.41 4.04
N TRP A 471 -11.88 -5.83 4.29
CA TRP A 471 -11.27 -5.86 5.61
C TRP A 471 -10.47 -4.60 5.98
N ALA A 472 -10.49 -3.55 5.16
CA ALA A 472 -9.60 -2.40 5.30
C ALA A 472 -9.65 -1.75 6.70
N PRO A 473 -10.82 -1.52 7.32
CA PRO A 473 -10.86 -0.95 8.68
C PRO A 473 -10.21 -1.86 9.73
N VAL A 474 -10.39 -3.17 9.61
CA VAL A 474 -9.83 -4.16 10.55
C VAL A 474 -8.33 -4.32 10.35
N ILE A 475 -7.86 -4.38 9.09
CA ILE A 475 -6.43 -4.39 8.73
C ILE A 475 -5.75 -3.15 9.31
N ALA A 476 -6.34 -1.96 9.10
CA ALA A 476 -5.81 -0.71 9.59
C ALA A 476 -5.77 -0.66 11.13
N ALA A 477 -6.85 -1.11 11.80
CA ALA A 477 -6.94 -1.18 13.25
C ALA A 477 -5.89 -2.15 13.84
N ARG A 478 -5.77 -3.37 13.28
CA ARG A 478 -4.78 -4.37 13.70
C ARG A 478 -3.36 -3.84 13.53
N ARG A 479 -3.04 -3.26 12.38
CA ARG A 479 -1.73 -2.66 12.10
C ARG A 479 -1.40 -1.58 13.13
N ALA A 480 -2.33 -0.67 13.41
CA ALA A 480 -2.13 0.36 14.41
C ALA A 480 -1.96 -0.20 15.81
N ILE A 481 -2.73 -1.20 16.23
CA ILE A 481 -2.55 -1.86 17.54
C ILE A 481 -1.14 -2.45 17.66
N VAL A 482 -0.65 -3.15 16.62
CA VAL A 482 0.71 -3.70 16.61
C VAL A 482 1.75 -2.59 16.75
N SER A 483 1.66 -1.53 15.96
CA SER A 483 2.60 -0.40 16.05
C SER A 483 2.51 0.36 17.37
N VAL A 484 1.31 0.55 17.93
CA VAL A 484 1.10 1.23 19.21
C VAL A 484 1.77 0.46 20.36
N ARG A 485 1.75 -0.88 20.34
CA ARG A 485 2.41 -1.70 21.37
C ARG A 485 3.90 -1.38 21.51
N GLU A 486 4.54 -0.97 20.43
CA GLU A 486 5.97 -0.58 20.43
C GLU A 486 6.20 0.80 21.06
N LEU A 487 5.18 1.65 21.08
CA LEU A 487 5.21 2.98 21.68
C LEU A 487 4.82 2.96 23.17
N LEU A 488 4.12 1.92 23.64
CA LEU A 488 3.69 1.78 25.03
C LEU A 488 4.81 1.88 26.09
N PRO A 489 6.04 1.38 25.86
CA PRO A 489 7.15 1.55 26.80
C PRO A 489 7.48 3.02 27.10
N GLY A 490 7.19 3.94 26.17
CA GLY A 490 7.38 5.38 26.35
C GLY A 490 6.34 6.06 27.25
N LEU A 491 5.26 5.37 27.62
CA LEU A 491 4.23 5.87 28.54
C LEU A 491 4.47 5.40 29.99
N PRO A 492 3.96 6.11 31.01
CA PRO A 492 3.98 5.66 32.40
C PRO A 492 3.37 4.25 32.58
N ALA A 493 3.87 3.50 33.57
CA ALA A 493 3.46 2.11 33.78
C ALA A 493 1.97 1.95 34.16
N ASP A 494 1.40 2.96 34.81
CA ASP A 494 0.01 3.07 35.24
C ASP A 494 -0.90 3.75 34.21
N HIS A 495 -0.38 4.09 33.02
CA HIS A 495 -1.16 4.78 31.99
C HIS A 495 -2.27 3.87 31.43
N SER A 496 -3.51 4.36 31.44
CA SER A 496 -4.71 3.63 31.04
C SER A 496 -4.63 3.01 29.64
N LEU A 497 -3.95 3.70 28.70
CA LEU A 497 -3.72 3.21 27.33
C LEU A 497 -3.06 1.83 27.25
N ARG A 498 -2.15 1.48 28.18
CA ARG A 498 -1.50 0.16 28.18
C ARG A 498 -2.54 -0.95 28.31
N TRP A 499 -3.48 -0.79 29.23
CA TRP A 499 -4.58 -1.73 29.42
C TRP A 499 -5.59 -1.69 28.27
N SER A 500 -5.90 -0.50 27.75
CA SER A 500 -6.81 -0.36 26.60
C SER A 500 -6.32 -1.12 25.38
N VAL A 501 -5.03 -1.05 25.05
CA VAL A 501 -4.44 -1.76 23.90
C VAL A 501 -4.54 -3.28 24.09
N ASP A 502 -4.16 -3.79 25.25
CA ASP A 502 -4.21 -5.24 25.52
C ASP A 502 -5.65 -5.76 25.52
N ARG A 503 -6.59 -4.99 26.07
CA ARG A 503 -8.02 -5.33 26.02
C ARG A 503 -8.52 -5.43 24.58
N ILE A 504 -8.22 -4.43 23.74
CA ILE A 504 -8.68 -4.44 22.34
C ILE A 504 -8.06 -5.62 21.58
N ALA A 505 -6.75 -5.85 21.76
CA ALA A 505 -6.07 -6.96 21.11
C ALA A 505 -6.65 -8.33 21.53
N ALA A 506 -7.17 -8.46 22.76
CA ALA A 506 -7.76 -9.70 23.26
C ALA A 506 -9.26 -9.87 22.93
N GLU A 507 -10.02 -8.77 22.88
CA GLU A 507 -11.49 -8.80 22.77
C GLU A 507 -12.02 -8.55 21.35
N ALA A 508 -11.20 -7.98 20.45
CA ALA A 508 -11.61 -7.68 19.07
C ALA A 508 -11.78 -8.97 18.26
N HIS A 509 -13.02 -9.42 18.15
CA HIS A 509 -13.38 -10.64 17.43
C HIS A 509 -13.06 -10.51 15.93
N GLU A 510 -13.22 -9.34 15.34
CA GLU A 510 -12.93 -9.07 13.94
C GLU A 510 -11.45 -9.27 13.58
N ILE A 511 -10.53 -9.01 14.52
CA ILE A 511 -9.09 -9.31 14.33
C ILE A 511 -8.87 -10.82 14.31
N THR A 512 -9.57 -11.55 15.20
CA THR A 512 -9.51 -13.02 15.25
C THR A 512 -10.08 -13.64 13.97
N GLU A 513 -11.17 -13.09 13.42
CA GLU A 513 -11.75 -13.52 12.15
C GLU A 513 -10.77 -13.33 10.99
N LEU A 514 -10.13 -12.16 10.92
CA LEU A 514 -9.16 -11.83 9.88
C LEU A 514 -7.91 -12.74 9.94
N ASP A 515 -7.35 -12.95 11.13
CA ASP A 515 -6.17 -13.80 11.31
C ASP A 515 -6.49 -15.27 10.98
N LEU A 516 -7.68 -15.75 11.34
CA LEU A 516 -8.12 -17.11 11.01
C LEU A 516 -8.43 -17.29 9.51
N LEU A 517 -9.02 -16.27 8.87
CA LEU A 517 -9.28 -16.27 7.43
C LEU A 517 -7.98 -16.47 6.64
N ASP A 518 -6.92 -15.77 7.03
CA ASP A 518 -5.59 -15.91 6.43
C ASP A 518 -4.99 -17.30 6.65
N GLU A 519 -5.13 -17.84 7.85
CA GLU A 519 -4.63 -19.18 8.16
C GLU A 519 -5.33 -20.25 7.30
N LEU A 520 -6.63 -20.10 7.01
CA LEU A 520 -7.37 -21.01 6.15
C LEU A 520 -7.00 -20.86 4.67
N LEU A 521 -6.81 -19.62 4.20
CA LEU A 521 -6.51 -19.36 2.78
C LEU A 521 -5.04 -19.57 2.41
N GLY A 522 -4.13 -19.48 3.38
CA GLY A 522 -2.70 -19.75 3.18
C GLY A 522 -2.38 -21.23 2.89
N GLY A 523 -3.33 -22.15 3.05
CA GLY A 523 -3.28 -23.54 2.56
C GLY A 523 -2.27 -24.48 3.24
N GLU A 524 -1.37 -23.97 4.07
CA GLU A 524 -0.36 -24.80 4.77
C GLU A 524 -0.91 -25.51 6.01
N THR A 525 -1.91 -24.91 6.62
CA THR A 525 -2.61 -25.41 7.79
C THR A 525 -3.76 -26.30 7.33
N ARG A 526 -3.68 -27.58 7.64
CA ARG A 526 -4.71 -28.57 7.30
C ARG A 526 -5.92 -28.51 8.25
N LEU A 527 -6.33 -27.28 8.61
CA LEU A 527 -7.48 -27.02 9.46
C LEU A 527 -8.77 -27.35 8.73
N LEU A 528 -9.75 -27.86 9.47
CA LEU A 528 -11.12 -28.06 8.99
C LEU A 528 -11.20 -28.72 7.61
N ARG A 529 -10.39 -29.77 7.38
CA ARG A 529 -10.31 -30.41 6.06
C ARG A 529 -11.70 -30.79 5.54
N GLY A 530 -11.99 -30.39 4.30
CA GLY A 530 -13.25 -30.67 3.62
C GLY A 530 -14.38 -29.69 3.93
N VAL A 531 -14.22 -28.79 4.90
CA VAL A 531 -15.17 -27.70 5.20
C VAL A 531 -14.49 -26.33 5.32
N SER A 532 -13.24 -26.20 4.86
CA SER A 532 -12.44 -24.97 4.95
C SER A 532 -13.03 -23.83 4.11
N GLU A 533 -13.62 -24.12 2.95
CA GLU A 533 -14.28 -23.10 2.11
C GLU A 533 -15.52 -22.53 2.80
N ASP A 534 -16.34 -23.37 3.42
CA ASP A 534 -17.49 -22.94 4.22
C ASP A 534 -17.07 -22.08 5.42
N ALA A 535 -15.94 -22.41 6.05
CA ALA A 535 -15.35 -21.62 7.13
C ALA A 535 -14.83 -20.28 6.62
N ALA A 536 -14.06 -20.26 5.53
CA ALA A 536 -13.52 -19.05 4.93
C ALA A 536 -14.63 -18.10 4.46
N ARG A 537 -15.70 -18.63 3.84
CA ARG A 537 -16.88 -17.85 3.46
C ARG A 537 -17.57 -17.24 4.68
N LEU A 538 -17.78 -18.02 5.75
CA LEU A 538 -18.36 -17.50 7.00
C LEU A 538 -17.46 -16.45 7.66
N LEU A 539 -16.14 -16.54 7.51
CA LEU A 539 -15.18 -15.53 7.97
C LEU A 539 -15.07 -14.34 7.00
N GLY A 540 -15.85 -14.30 5.92
CA GLY A 540 -15.93 -13.14 5.03
C GLY A 540 -14.91 -13.10 3.91
N ALA A 541 -14.49 -14.26 3.38
CA ALA A 541 -13.68 -14.35 2.17
C ALA A 541 -14.31 -13.62 0.97
N GLU A 542 -15.63 -13.66 0.84
CA GLU A 542 -16.41 -13.10 -0.28
C GLU A 542 -17.12 -11.78 0.07
N GLY A 543 -17.05 -11.33 1.33
CA GLY A 543 -17.76 -10.15 1.81
C GLY A 543 -18.02 -10.21 3.31
N THR A 544 -18.16 -9.05 3.96
CA THR A 544 -18.42 -8.95 5.41
C THR A 544 -19.89 -8.85 5.76
N ASP A 545 -20.79 -8.66 4.80
CA ASP A 545 -22.22 -8.59 5.06
C ASP A 545 -22.80 -9.99 5.38
N PRO A 546 -23.91 -10.06 6.13
CA PRO A 546 -24.47 -11.35 6.53
C PRO A 546 -24.87 -12.28 5.38
N ARG A 547 -25.26 -11.74 4.21
CA ARG A 547 -25.75 -12.57 3.09
C ARG A 547 -24.58 -13.27 2.41
N SER A 548 -23.53 -12.55 2.07
CA SER A 548 -22.30 -13.15 1.52
C SER A 548 -21.66 -14.14 2.49
N ARG A 549 -21.58 -13.81 3.79
CA ARG A 549 -20.99 -14.72 4.81
C ARG A 549 -21.77 -16.03 4.98
N LEU A 550 -23.09 -16.00 4.76
CA LEU A 550 -23.95 -17.18 4.89
C LEU A 550 -24.17 -17.91 3.56
N GLY A 551 -23.64 -17.40 2.44
CA GLY A 551 -23.86 -17.93 1.10
C GLY A 551 -25.32 -17.81 0.66
N LEU A 552 -25.96 -16.69 1.00
CA LEU A 552 -27.33 -16.37 0.60
C LEU A 552 -27.33 -15.40 -0.59
N GLU A 553 -28.42 -15.43 -1.35
CA GLU A 553 -28.67 -14.44 -2.42
C GLU A 553 -28.74 -13.00 -1.86
N PRO A 554 -28.32 -11.98 -2.63
CA PRO A 554 -28.35 -10.58 -2.20
C PRO A 554 -29.74 -10.10 -1.76
N GLU A 555 -30.82 -10.65 -2.32
CA GLU A 555 -32.21 -10.30 -2.03
C GLU A 555 -32.80 -11.05 -0.83
N ALA A 556 -32.03 -11.95 -0.18
CA ALA A 556 -32.51 -12.70 0.97
C ALA A 556 -32.97 -11.75 2.09
N ASN A 557 -34.13 -12.02 2.69
CA ASN A 557 -34.65 -11.19 3.77
C ASN A 557 -33.96 -11.50 5.12
N ASP A 558 -34.15 -10.63 6.11
CA ASP A 558 -33.46 -10.75 7.40
C ASP A 558 -33.85 -12.00 8.21
N GLU A 559 -35.05 -12.54 7.97
CA GLU A 559 -35.46 -13.81 8.59
C GLU A 559 -34.71 -15.00 7.98
N GLN A 560 -34.48 -15.00 6.66
CA GLN A 560 -33.63 -16.00 6.00
C GLN A 560 -32.18 -15.91 6.50
N VAL A 561 -31.65 -14.70 6.68
CA VAL A 561 -30.34 -14.45 7.29
C VAL A 561 -30.29 -15.03 8.71
N ARG A 562 -31.31 -14.75 9.54
CA ARG A 562 -31.39 -15.24 10.92
C ARG A 562 -31.40 -16.76 11.00
N VAL A 563 -32.24 -17.41 10.19
CA VAL A 563 -32.32 -18.88 10.12
C VAL A 563 -31.01 -19.50 9.64
N ALA A 564 -30.37 -18.92 8.62
CA ALA A 564 -29.10 -19.40 8.10
C ALA A 564 -27.95 -19.24 9.11
N ALA A 565 -27.88 -18.11 9.82
CA ALA A 565 -26.89 -17.87 10.87
C ALA A 565 -27.05 -18.86 12.04
N GLN A 566 -28.29 -19.13 12.48
CA GLN A 566 -28.55 -20.12 13.53
C GLN A 566 -28.12 -21.52 13.10
N ARG A 567 -28.45 -21.94 11.87
CA ARG A 567 -28.00 -23.23 11.30
C ARG A 567 -26.48 -23.31 11.19
N ALA A 568 -25.81 -22.23 10.80
CA ALA A 568 -24.36 -22.17 10.73
C ALA A 568 -23.73 -22.37 12.12
N ALA A 569 -24.24 -21.69 13.15
CA ALA A 569 -23.78 -21.86 14.53
C ALA A 569 -23.99 -23.30 15.03
N GLU A 570 -25.16 -23.89 14.81
CA GLU A 570 -25.45 -25.28 15.18
C GLU A 570 -24.52 -26.27 14.47
N ARG A 571 -24.26 -26.07 13.18
CA ARG A 571 -23.34 -26.89 12.39
C ARG A 571 -21.92 -26.84 12.94
N TRP A 572 -21.39 -25.66 13.28
CA TRP A 572 -20.03 -25.53 13.80
C TRP A 572 -19.90 -26.03 15.23
N ARG A 573 -20.91 -25.86 16.10
CA ARG A 573 -20.94 -26.51 17.41
C ARG A 573 -20.92 -28.03 17.29
N ALA A 574 -21.71 -28.59 16.37
CA ALA A 574 -21.71 -30.02 16.10
C ALA A 574 -20.37 -30.52 15.54
N HIS A 575 -19.66 -29.69 14.77
CA HIS A 575 -18.33 -30.01 14.25
C HIS A 575 -17.26 -30.01 15.36
N ALA A 576 -17.32 -29.06 16.29
CA ALA A 576 -16.38 -28.93 17.41
C ALA A 576 -16.35 -30.17 18.32
N VAL A 577 -17.51 -30.81 18.53
CA VAL A 577 -17.66 -31.94 19.46
C VAL A 577 -17.47 -33.33 18.81
N ARG A 578 -17.11 -33.40 17.51
CA ARG A 578 -16.91 -34.71 16.87
C ARG A 578 -15.67 -35.40 17.43
N PRO A 579 -15.69 -36.73 17.66
CA PRO A 579 -14.53 -37.45 18.19
C PRO A 579 -13.24 -37.33 17.37
N VAL A 580 -13.37 -37.02 16.07
CA VAL A 580 -12.26 -36.89 15.12
C VAL A 580 -11.71 -35.46 15.02
N THR A 581 -12.38 -34.47 15.64
CA THR A 581 -11.98 -33.07 15.60
C THR A 581 -10.85 -32.85 16.60
N GLY A 582 -9.68 -32.43 16.11
CA GLY A 582 -8.54 -32.10 16.97
C GLY A 582 -8.77 -30.81 17.77
N GLY A 583 -7.99 -30.59 18.83
CA GLY A 583 -8.16 -29.42 19.70
C GLY A 583 -8.06 -28.07 18.98
N ARG A 584 -7.19 -27.96 17.95
CA ARG A 584 -7.10 -26.74 17.12
C ARG A 584 -8.34 -26.52 16.26
N ASP A 585 -8.85 -27.56 15.60
CA ASP A 585 -10.09 -27.48 14.81
C ASP A 585 -11.31 -27.15 15.69
N ALA A 586 -11.36 -27.66 16.92
CA ALA A 586 -12.41 -27.34 17.89
C ALA A 586 -12.38 -25.85 18.28
N SER A 587 -11.20 -25.29 18.57
CA SER A 587 -11.04 -23.86 18.86
C SER A 587 -11.42 -22.98 17.66
N VAL A 588 -11.08 -23.39 16.44
CA VAL A 588 -11.50 -22.69 15.21
C VAL A 588 -13.03 -22.73 15.07
N CYS A 589 -13.66 -23.87 15.35
CA CYS A 589 -15.12 -23.98 15.34
C CYS A 589 -15.78 -23.06 16.36
N GLU A 590 -15.19 -22.84 17.55
CA GLU A 590 -15.70 -21.88 18.53
C GLU A 590 -15.69 -20.44 17.99
N VAL A 591 -14.63 -20.04 17.27
CA VAL A 591 -14.57 -18.74 16.58
C VAL A 591 -15.70 -18.64 15.55
N LEU A 592 -15.89 -19.67 14.72
CA LEU A 592 -16.95 -19.70 13.69
C LEU A 592 -18.37 -19.67 14.29
N VAL A 593 -18.57 -20.30 15.45
CA VAL A 593 -19.84 -20.22 16.20
C VAL A 593 -20.10 -18.79 16.65
N ARG A 594 -19.10 -18.15 17.28
CA ARG A 594 -19.21 -16.76 17.74
C ARG A 594 -19.45 -15.79 16.58
N THR A 595 -18.79 -16.02 15.44
CA THR A 595 -19.04 -15.30 14.19
C THR A 595 -20.50 -15.42 13.74
N ALA A 596 -21.02 -16.65 13.64
CA ALA A 596 -22.40 -16.88 13.21
C ALA A 596 -23.43 -16.27 14.18
N GLU A 597 -23.16 -16.34 15.49
CA GLU A 597 -23.99 -15.69 16.52
C GLU A 597 -23.92 -14.16 16.46
N GLY A 598 -22.76 -13.59 16.12
CA GLY A 598 -22.58 -12.16 15.91
C GLY A 598 -23.48 -11.61 14.80
N LEU A 599 -23.66 -12.38 13.71
CA LEU A 599 -24.57 -12.02 12.61
C LEU A 599 -26.04 -11.92 13.07
N LEU A 600 -26.46 -12.70 14.08
CA LEU A 600 -27.81 -12.61 14.66
C LEU A 600 -28.02 -11.31 15.43
N SER A 601 -26.96 -10.74 15.98
CA SER A 601 -27.00 -9.52 16.78
C SER A 601 -26.94 -8.27 15.90
N ALA A 602 -26.23 -8.32 14.77
CA ALA A 602 -26.15 -7.24 13.80
C ALA A 602 -27.49 -6.98 13.07
N GLY A 603 -28.33 -8.01 12.91
CA GLY A 603 -29.69 -7.89 12.36
C GLY A 603 -30.72 -7.25 13.30
N ARG A 604 -30.35 -6.94 14.55
CA ARG A 604 -31.15 -6.14 15.49
C ARG A 604 -30.70 -4.68 15.44
N ARG A 605 -31.06 -3.93 14.41
CA ARG A 605 -31.16 -2.47 14.53
C ARG A 605 -32.64 -2.10 14.63
N PRO A 606 -33.05 -1.23 15.58
CA PRO A 606 -34.42 -0.73 15.68
C PRO A 606 -34.84 0.07 14.45
#